data_AF-A0A9D2JI90-F1
#
_entry.id   AF-A0A9D2JI90-F1
#
_cell.length_a   1.000
_cell.length_b   1.000
_cell.length_c   1.000
_cell.angle_alpha   90.00
_cell.angle_beta   90.00
_cell.angle_gamma   90.00
#
_symmetry.space_group_name_H-M   'P 1'
#
loop_
_entity.id
_entity.type
_entity.pdbx_description
1 polymer ?
#
loop_
_entity_poly.entity_id
_entity_poly.type
_entity_poly.pdbx_seq_one_letter_code
_entity_poly.pdbx_strand_id
1 'polypeptide(L)' 'MRIVDEVIAYIASTGLHYQVGAFETSIEGDFDTLMETIKQCQLIAIKAGAPGVSSYIKIAYRPEGGVLGIEEKTKKHQH' A
#
# COMPACT_ATOMS: atom_id res chain seq x y z
N MET A 1 -0.94 17.85 1.88
CA MET A 1 -0.57 16.91 2.95
C MET A 1 -1.77 16.12 3.44
N ARG A 2 -2.88 16.75 3.87
CA ARG A 2 -4.09 16.07 4.37
C ARG A 2 -4.59 14.82 3.58
N ILE A 3 -4.62 14.89 2.25
CA ILE A 3 -5.15 13.77 1.41
C ILE A 3 -4.31 12.50 1.58
N VAL A 4 -2.97 12.64 1.60
CA VAL A 4 -2.07 11.50 1.78
C VAL A 4 -2.25 10.90 3.18
N ASP A 5 -2.41 11.75 4.19
CA ASP A 5 -2.64 11.32 5.57
C ASP A 5 -3.93 10.51 5.72
N GLU A 6 -5.02 10.90 5.02
CA GLU A 6 -6.28 10.13 5.02
C GLU A 6 -6.15 8.75 4.38
N VAL A 7 -5.36 8.64 3.29
CA VAL A 7 -5.08 7.36 2.65
C VAL A 7 -4.22 6.47 3.54
N ILE A 8 -3.18 7.01 4.17
CA ILE A 8 -2.32 6.26 5.10
C ILE A 8 -3.12 5.83 6.34
N ALA A 9 -3.99 6.68 6.87
CA ALA A 9 -4.86 6.34 7.99
C ALA A 9 -5.83 5.20 7.63
N TYR A 10 -6.32 5.15 6.40
CA TYR A 10 -7.09 4.01 5.90
C TYR A 10 -6.24 2.74 5.80
N ILE A 11 -5.03 2.81 5.22
CA ILE A 11 -4.13 1.65 5.16
C ILE A 11 -3.87 1.11 6.58
N ALA A 12 -3.61 2.00 7.55
CA ALA A 12 -3.42 1.63 8.95
C ALA A 12 -4.65 0.92 9.55
N SER A 13 -5.87 1.32 9.17
CA SER A 13 -7.11 0.71 9.68
C SER A 13 -7.41 -0.68 9.11
N THR A 14 -6.76 -1.08 8.00
CA THR A 14 -6.91 -2.42 7.42
C THR A 14 -6.31 -3.52 8.29
N GLY A 15 -5.37 -3.18 9.18
CA GLY A 15 -4.61 -4.15 9.98
C GLY A 15 -3.57 -4.94 9.17
N LEU A 16 -3.37 -4.63 7.89
CA LEU A 16 -2.33 -5.23 7.06
C LEU A 16 -0.94 -4.79 7.52
N HIS A 17 0.05 -5.64 7.28
CA HIS A 17 1.44 -5.22 7.47
C HIS A 17 1.83 -4.28 6.33
N TYR A 18 2.31 -3.09 6.68
CA TYR A 18 2.68 -2.06 5.72
C TYR A 18 3.89 -1.26 6.20
N GLN A 19 4.59 -0.65 5.24
CA GLN A 19 5.68 0.28 5.49
C GLN A 19 5.54 1.50 4.58
N VAL A 20 5.46 2.69 5.19
CA VAL A 20 5.47 3.97 4.47
C VAL A 20 6.91 4.34 4.14
N GLY A 21 7.18 4.56 2.86
CA GLY A 21 8.42 5.13 2.33
C GLY A 21 8.21 6.52 1.76
N ALA A 22 9.30 7.16 1.32
CA ALA A 22 9.25 8.53 0.80
C ALA A 22 8.45 8.65 -0.53
N PHE A 23 8.43 7.60 -1.34
CA PHE A 23 7.80 7.61 -2.67
C PHE A 23 6.65 6.60 -2.83
N GLU A 24 6.50 5.68 -1.88
CA GLU A 24 5.53 4.59 -1.96
C GLU A 24 5.18 4.07 -0.57
N THR A 25 4.06 3.35 -0.47
CA THR A 25 3.76 2.51 0.69
C THR A 25 3.75 1.06 0.23
N SER A 26 4.57 0.23 0.86
CA SER A 26 4.56 -1.22 0.64
C SER A 26 3.53 -1.87 1.57
N ILE A 27 2.70 -2.77 1.06
CA ILE A 27 1.63 -3.45 1.81
C ILE A 27 1.69 -4.95 1.49
N GLU A 28 1.50 -5.79 2.50
CA GLU A 28 1.51 -7.25 2.36
C GLU A 28 0.15 -7.84 2.71
N GLY A 29 -0.30 -8.81 1.93
CA GLY A 29 -1.60 -9.46 2.11
C GLY A 29 -1.92 -10.40 0.96
N ASP A 30 -3.12 -10.98 0.99
CA ASP A 30 -3.66 -11.73 -0.15
C ASP A 30 -4.06 -10.79 -1.30
N PHE A 31 -4.12 -11.35 -2.51
CA PHE A 31 -4.32 -10.57 -3.72
C PHE A 31 -5.61 -9.75 -3.72
N ASP A 32 -6.73 -10.36 -3.33
CA ASP A 32 -8.04 -9.72 -3.40
C ASP A 32 -8.14 -8.57 -2.39
N THR A 33 -7.65 -8.79 -1.16
CA THR A 33 -7.57 -7.74 -0.14
C THR A 33 -6.68 -6.58 -0.58
N LEU A 34 -5.53 -6.86 -1.21
CA LEU A 34 -4.64 -5.82 -1.73
C LEU A 34 -5.30 -5.03 -2.87
N MET A 35 -6.02 -5.70 -3.78
CA MET A 35 -6.71 -5.02 -4.89
C MET A 35 -7.85 -4.12 -4.39
N GLU A 36 -8.62 -4.57 -3.39
CA GLU A 36 -9.64 -3.72 -2.78
C GLU A 36 -9.00 -2.54 -2.03
N THR A 37 -7.89 -2.76 -1.32
CA THR A 37 -7.15 -1.69 -0.65
C THR A 37 -6.68 -0.62 -1.63
N ILE A 38 -6.07 -1.02 -2.76
CA ILE A 38 -5.62 -0.11 -3.83
C ILE A 38 -6.77 0.73 -4.38
N LYS A 39 -7.92 0.11 -4.63
CA LYS A 39 -9.13 0.79 -5.10
C LYS A 39 -9.62 1.82 -4.08
N GLN A 40 -9.70 1.43 -2.80
CA GLN A 40 -10.15 2.34 -1.74
C GLN A 40 -9.19 3.52 -1.56
N CYS A 41 -7.88 3.33 -1.67
CA CYS A 41 -6.91 4.44 -1.63
C CYS A 41 -7.24 5.53 -2.66
N GLN A 42 -7.60 5.14 -3.90
CA GLN A 42 -7.98 6.10 -4.94
C GLN A 42 -9.30 6.80 -4.60
N LEU A 43 -10.32 6.05 -4.18
CA LEU A 43 -11.63 6.60 -3.82
C LEU A 43 -11.55 7.58 -2.65
N ILE A 44 -10.77 7.23 -1.63
CA ILE A 44 -10.53 8.08 -0.45
C ILE A 44 -9.82 9.35 -0.86
N ALA A 45 -8.80 9.27 -1.72
CA ALA A 45 -8.12 10.46 -2.20
C ALA A 45 -9.06 11.43 -2.93
N ILE A 46 -9.94 10.92 -3.81
CA ILE A 46 -10.97 11.73 -4.48
C ILE A 46 -11.94 12.32 -3.46
N LYS A 47 -12.45 11.50 -2.52
CA LYS A 47 -13.36 11.94 -1.46
C LYS A 47 -12.75 13.02 -0.57
N ALA A 48 -11.44 12.95 -0.31
CA ALA A 48 -10.69 13.94 0.46
C ALA A 48 -10.47 15.26 -0.30
N GLY A 49 -10.76 15.30 -1.60
CA GLY A 49 -10.74 16.50 -2.44
C GLY A 49 -9.72 16.49 -3.58
N ALA A 50 -9.10 15.35 -3.89
CA ALA A 50 -8.24 15.26 -5.07
C ALA A 50 -9.08 15.38 -6.36
N PRO A 51 -8.71 16.25 -7.32
CA PRO A 51 -9.42 16.35 -8.60
C PRO A 51 -9.17 15.14 -9.51
N GLY A 52 -8.12 14.36 -9.23
CA GLY A 52 -7.72 13.16 -9.95
C GLY A 52 -6.53 12.50 -9.25
N VAL A 53 -6.31 11.22 -9.53
CA VAL A 53 -5.22 10.42 -8.91
C VAL A 53 -4.53 9.61 -10.00
N SER A 54 -3.20 9.70 -10.06
CA SER A 54 -2.35 8.75 -10.79
C SER A 54 -1.76 7.76 -9.81
N SER A 55 -2.01 6.47 -10.02
CA SER A 55 -1.51 5.40 -9.15
C SER A 55 -0.42 4.61 -9.85
N TYR A 56 0.74 4.49 -9.21
CA TYR A 56 1.84 3.65 -9.66
C TYR A 56 1.94 2.44 -8.74
N ILE A 57 1.59 1.27 -9.26
CA ILE A 57 1.44 0.05 -8.47
C ILE A 57 2.38 -1.02 -9.00
N LYS A 58 3.14 -1.66 -8.11
CA LYS A 58 4.00 -2.80 -8.43
C LYS A 58 3.57 -3.98 -7.57
N ILE A 59 3.15 -5.07 -8.21
CA ILE A 59 2.63 -6.26 -7.53
C ILE A 59 3.61 -7.41 -7.74
N ALA A 60 4.04 -8.03 -6.64
CA ALA A 60 4.69 -9.33 -6.66
C ALA A 60 3.63 -10.38 -6.33
N TYR A 61 3.18 -11.14 -7.34
CA TYR A 61 2.16 -12.17 -7.18
C TYR A 61 2.73 -13.53 -7.53
N ARG A 62 2.56 -14.48 -6.62
CA ARG A 62 2.92 -15.88 -6.83
C ARG A 62 1.83 -16.76 -6.22
N PRO A 63 0.94 -17.36 -7.03
CA PRO A 63 -0.16 -18.17 -6.52
C PRO A 63 0.32 -19.47 -5.87
N GLU A 64 1.45 -20.00 -6.34
CA GLU A 64 2.08 -21.22 -5.81
C GLU A 64 3.44 -20.89 -5.17
N GLY A 65 3.52 -21.02 -3.85
CA GLY A 65 4.69 -20.63 -3.04
C GLY A 65 4.64 -19.18 -2.57
N GLY A 66 5.68 -18.74 -1.85
CA GLY A 66 5.76 -17.39 -1.28
C GLY A 66 6.47 -16.37 -2.18
N VAL A 67 6.22 -15.10 -1.91
CA VAL A 67 7.06 -13.97 -2.32
C VAL A 67 7.87 -13.49 -1.11
N LEU A 68 9.01 -12.85 -1.35
CA LEU A 68 9.77 -12.22 -0.27
C LEU A 68 9.00 -11.03 0.29
N GLY A 69 8.85 -11.01 1.61
CA GLY A 69 8.23 -9.91 2.34
C GLY A 69 9.13 -8.69 2.55
N ILE A 70 8.59 -7.64 3.17
CA ILE A 70 9.24 -6.36 3.43
C ILE A 70 10.50 -6.60 4.26
N GLU A 71 10.37 -7.23 5.44
CA GLU A 71 11.53 -7.50 6.30
C GLU A 71 12.60 -8.34 5.59
N GLU A 72 12.20 -9.38 4.85
CA GLU A 72 13.14 -10.24 4.13
C GLU A 72 13.94 -9.48 3.07
N LYS A 73 13.33 -8.45 2.46
CA LYS A 73 13.95 -7.58 1.47
C LYS A 73 14.80 -6.47 2.09
N THR A 74 14.39 -5.89 3.22
CA THR A 74 14.93 -4.61 3.67
C THR A 74 15.76 -4.68 4.94
N LYS A 75 15.53 -5.65 5.84
CA LYS A 75 16.09 -5.66 7.20
C LYS A 75 17.62 -5.60 7.24
N LYS A 76 18.29 -6.20 6.25
CA LYS A 76 19.77 -6.20 6.12
C LYS A 76 20.34 -4.86 5.64
N HIS A 77 19.49 -3.94 5.20
CA HIS A 77 19.85 -2.68 4.54
C HIS A 77 19.25 -1.45 5.25
N GLN A 78 18.56 -1.64 6.37
CA GLN A 78 18.12 -0.56 7.25
C GLN A 78 19.29 -0.17 8.16
N HIS A 79 19.69 1.10 8.11
CA HIS A 79 20.80 1.68 8.88
C HIS A 79 20.29 2.79 9.80
#